data_AF-A0A841ATQ3-F1
#
_entry.id   AF-A0A841ATQ3-F1
#
_cell.length_a   1.000
_cell.length_b   1.000
_cell.length_c   1.000
_cell.angle_alpha   90.00
_cell.angle_beta   90.00
_cell.angle_gamma   90.00
#
_symmetry.space_group_name_H-M   'P 1'
#
loop_
_entity.id
_entity.type
_entity.pdbx_description
1 polymer ?
#
loop_
_entity_poly.entity_id
_entity_poly.type
_entity_poly.pdbx_seq_one_letter_code
_entity_poly.pdbx_strand_id
1 'polypeptide(L)'
;MIDFEAAPDELNRAGERLHDIAEMITGQPALKFKATASEAGDPALAAALETFQRSSAHSVAVLAGDVRRLGDRLGKAASVYREREGEAVETVKTIEPEEHPVRRTATDTRATKTIQAVLG
;
A
#
# COMPACT_ATOMS: atom_id res chain seq x y z
N MET A 1 -20.01 10.72 12.78
CA MET A 1 -19.00 9.67 13.00
C MET A 1 -18.51 9.28 11.63
N ILE A 2 -17.22 9.48 11.33
CA ILE A 2 -16.66 9.04 10.05
C ILE A 2 -16.11 7.65 10.32
N ASP A 3 -16.84 6.64 9.85
CA ASP A 3 -16.35 5.26 9.89
C ASP A 3 -15.21 5.17 8.87
N PHE A 4 -13.98 5.32 9.37
CA PHE A 4 -12.78 5.07 8.57
C PHE A 4 -12.54 3.57 8.55
N GLU A 5 -13.07 2.91 7.52
CA GLU A 5 -12.69 1.54 7.21
C GLU A 5 -11.28 1.56 6.62
N ALA A 6 -10.29 1.29 7.47
CA ALA A 6 -8.93 1.04 7.00
C ALA A 6 -8.87 -0.37 6.44
N ALA A 7 -8.34 -0.52 5.21
CA ALA A 7 -8.11 -1.81 4.58
C ALA A 7 -6.59 -2.09 4.48
N PRO A 8 -5.94 -2.62 5.54
CA PRO A 8 -4.50 -2.89 5.55
C PRO A 8 -4.02 -3.77 4.38
N ASP A 9 -4.86 -4.72 3.95
CA ASP A 9 -4.54 -5.61 2.84
C ASP A 9 -4.51 -4.87 1.49
N GLU A 10 -5.39 -3.90 1.30
CA GLU A 10 -5.40 -3.06 0.10
C GLU A 10 -4.19 -2.12 0.07
N LEU A 11 -3.83 -1.55 1.23
CA LEU A 11 -2.63 -0.73 1.37
C LEU A 11 -1.36 -1.53 1.06
N ASN A 12 -1.24 -2.77 1.56
CA ASN A 12 -0.12 -3.64 1.24
C ASN A 12 -0.07 -3.99 -0.24
N ARG A 13 -1.18 -4.41 -0.84
CA ARG A 13 -1.24 -4.71 -2.28
C ARG A 13 -0.88 -3.49 -3.13
N ALA A 14 -1.33 -2.30 -2.75
CA ALA A 14 -0.95 -1.06 -3.41
C ALA A 14 0.55 -0.77 -3.26
N GLY A 15 1.10 -1.01 -2.07
CA GLY A 15 2.54 -0.90 -1.81
C GLY A 15 3.38 -1.85 -2.67
N GLU A 16 2.97 -3.12 -2.78
CA GLU A 16 3.61 -4.13 -3.63
C GLU A 16 3.58 -3.73 -5.10
N ARG A 17 2.43 -3.27 -5.61
CA ARG A 17 2.31 -2.79 -6.99
C ARG A 17 3.26 -1.62 -7.30
N LEU A 18 3.46 -0.71 -6.35
CA LEU A 18 4.42 0.39 -6.53
C LEU A 18 5.85 -0.14 -6.60
N HIS A 19 6.20 -1.14 -5.79
CA HIS A 19 7.50 -1.80 -5.88
C HIS A 19 7.70 -2.45 -7.25
N ASP A 20 6.70 -3.19 -7.74
CA ASP A 20 6.74 -3.80 -9.08
C ASP A 20 6.94 -2.75 -10.19
N ILE A 21 6.24 -1.61 -10.10
CA ILE A 21 6.39 -0.50 -11.04
C ILE A 21 7.82 0.07 -10.98
N ALA A 22 8.37 0.26 -9.78
CA ALA A 22 9.73 0.75 -9.62
C ALA A 22 10.77 -0.23 -10.20
N GLU A 23 10.60 -1.53 -9.95
CA GLU A 23 11.45 -2.58 -10.54
C GLU A 23 11.35 -2.61 -12.06
N MET A 24 10.14 -2.52 -12.61
CA MET A 24 9.92 -2.45 -14.06
C MET A 24 10.64 -1.24 -14.68
N ILE A 25 10.57 -0.08 -14.04
CA ILE A 25 11.21 1.15 -14.53
C ILE A 25 12.73 1.06 -14.44
N THR A 26 13.28 0.51 -13.35
CA THR A 26 14.75 0.32 -13.23
C THR A 26 15.29 -0.82 -14.07
N GLY A 27 14.47 -1.83 -14.36
CA GLY A 27 14.78 -2.95 -15.25
C GLY A 27 14.78 -2.58 -16.73
N GLN A 28 14.44 -1.34 -17.08
CA GLN A 28 14.61 -0.77 -18.42
C GLN A 28 15.88 0.10 -18.43
N PRO A 29 17.08 -0.50 -18.63
CA PRO A 29 18.37 0.17 -18.45
C PRO A 29 18.60 1.37 -19.38
N ALA A 30 17.80 1.49 -20.42
CA ALA A 30 17.71 2.69 -21.22
C ALA A 30 16.34 2.66 -21.87
N LEU A 31 15.62 3.78 -21.83
CA LEU A 31 14.81 4.15 -22.99
C LEU A 31 15.64 3.81 -24.22
N LYS A 32 15.14 2.90 -25.08
CA LYS A 32 15.84 2.35 -26.25
C LYS A 32 16.24 3.48 -27.22
N PHE A 33 17.23 4.29 -26.87
CA PHE A 33 17.74 5.34 -27.72
C PHE A 33 18.63 4.65 -28.74
N LYS A 34 18.03 4.45 -29.91
CA LYS A 34 18.60 3.83 -31.10
C LYS A 34 19.86 4.55 -31.62
N ALA A 35 20.23 5.68 -31.04
CA ALA A 35 21.41 6.45 -31.37
C ALA A 35 22.42 6.34 -30.23
N THR A 36 23.43 5.50 -30.43
CA THR A 36 24.60 5.48 -29.56
C THR A 36 25.56 6.58 -30.01
N ALA A 37 26.26 7.21 -29.06
CA ALA A 37 27.22 8.28 -29.35
C ALA A 37 28.31 7.85 -30.36
N SER A 38 28.62 6.55 -30.43
CA SER A 38 29.53 5.95 -31.42
C SER A 38 29.01 5.98 -32.87
N GLU A 39 27.70 6.07 -33.10
CA GLU A 39 27.09 6.07 -34.44
C GLU A 39 26.96 7.49 -35.02
N ALA A 40 27.10 8.52 -34.19
CA ALA A 40 26.82 9.91 -34.56
C ALA A 40 27.80 10.50 -35.56
N GLY A 41 29.04 9.99 -35.67
CA GLY A 41 30.11 10.52 -36.54
C GLY A 41 30.58 11.95 -36.23
N ASP A 42 29.81 12.68 -35.44
CA ASP A 42 30.03 14.05 -34.99
C ASP A 42 30.28 14.08 -33.46
N PRO A 43 31.45 14.54 -32.99
CA PRO A 43 31.78 14.64 -31.57
C PRO A 43 30.80 15.49 -30.75
N ALA A 44 30.23 16.55 -31.33
CA ALA A 44 29.25 17.40 -30.64
C ALA A 44 27.91 16.66 -30.44
N LEU A 45 27.48 15.90 -31.45
CA LEU A 45 26.29 15.06 -31.36
C LEU A 45 26.50 13.90 -30.36
N ALA A 46 27.68 13.28 -30.37
CA ALA A 46 28.05 12.24 -29.41
C ALA A 46 27.96 12.75 -27.95
N ALA A 47 28.53 13.93 -27.66
CA ALA A 47 28.49 14.54 -26.34
C ALA A 47 27.06 14.92 -25.90
N ALA A 48 26.23 15.41 -26.82
CA ALA A 48 24.84 15.73 -26.55
C ALA A 48 24.03 14.46 -26.21
N LEU A 49 24.23 13.37 -26.97
CA LEU A 49 23.59 12.08 -26.71
C LEU A 49 24.00 11.49 -25.36
N GLU A 50 25.29 11.56 -25.00
CA GLU A 50 25.77 11.07 -23.70
C GLU A 50 25.17 11.88 -22.53
N THR A 51 25.12 13.21 -22.66
CA THR A 51 24.52 14.09 -21.65
C THR A 51 23.04 13.78 -21.45
N PHE A 52 22.32 13.59 -22.55
CA PHE A 52 20.92 13.22 -22.53
C PHE A 52 20.68 11.84 -21.90
N GLN A 53 21.49 10.84 -22.25
CA GLN A 53 21.43 9.51 -21.64
C GLN A 53 21.68 9.56 -20.12
N ARG A 54 22.69 10.31 -19.68
CA ARG A 54 23.00 10.47 -18.25
C ARG A 54 21.85 11.14 -17.50
N SER A 55 21.28 12.20 -18.08
CA SER A 55 20.17 12.94 -17.48
C SER A 55 18.92 12.07 -17.38
N SER A 56 18.63 11.31 -18.44
CA SER A 56 17.52 10.36 -18.47
C SER A 56 17.67 9.25 -17.43
N ALA A 57 18.85 8.64 -17.33
CA ALA A 57 19.13 7.62 -16.32
C ALA A 57 18.97 8.16 -14.90
N HIS A 58 19.43 9.39 -14.65
CA HIS A 58 19.25 10.06 -13.37
C HIS A 58 17.77 10.28 -13.05
N SER A 59 16.97 10.79 -13.99
CA SER A 59 15.53 10.99 -13.79
C SER A 59 14.78 9.69 -13.50
N VAL A 60 15.11 8.60 -14.22
CA VAL A 60 14.54 7.26 -13.97
C VAL A 60 14.88 6.79 -12.56
N ALA A 61 16.14 6.94 -12.13
CA ALA A 61 16.56 6.53 -10.79
C ALA A 61 15.84 7.31 -9.68
N VAL A 62 15.67 8.63 -9.85
CA VAL A 62 14.93 9.48 -8.91
C VAL A 62 13.46 9.04 -8.83
N LEU A 63 12.79 8.90 -9.98
CA LEU A 63 11.38 8.51 -10.04
C LEU A 63 11.14 7.13 -9.42
N ALA A 64 11.99 6.15 -9.75
CA ALA A 64 11.90 4.82 -9.16
C ALA A 64 12.12 4.86 -7.64
N GLY A 65 13.04 5.69 -7.16
CA GLY A 65 13.25 5.91 -5.73
C GLY A 65 12.01 6.49 -5.03
N ASP A 66 11.33 7.46 -5.63
CA ASP A 66 10.10 8.06 -5.10
C ASP A 66 8.95 7.05 -5.06
N VAL A 67 8.80 6.26 -6.12
CA VAL A 67 7.77 5.22 -6.20
C VAL A 67 7.98 4.14 -5.14
N ARG A 68 9.23 3.66 -4.94
CA ARG A 68 9.55 2.71 -3.85
C ARG A 68 9.21 3.30 -2.48
N ARG A 69 9.63 4.54 -2.21
CA ARG A 69 9.32 5.24 -0.94
C ARG A 69 7.82 5.36 -0.69
N LEU A 70 7.02 5.60 -1.73
CA LEU A 70 5.57 5.62 -1.59
C LEU A 70 5.03 4.23 -1.24
N GLY A 71 5.55 3.18 -1.88
CA GLY A 71 5.22 1.79 -1.54
C GLY A 71 5.54 1.44 -0.08
N ASP A 72 6.73 1.81 0.40
CA ASP A 72 7.14 1.61 1.79
C ASP A 72 6.20 2.29 2.79
N ARG A 73 5.76 3.51 2.46
CA ARG A 73 4.82 4.27 3.30
C ARG A 73 3.45 3.61 3.39
N LEU A 74 2.97 3.00 2.29
CA LEU A 74 1.73 2.24 2.30
C LEU A 74 1.86 0.97 3.16
N GLY A 75 2.96 0.23 3.03
CA GLY A 75 3.23 -0.93 3.87
C GLY A 75 3.32 -0.57 5.36
N LYS A 76 3.99 0.55 5.69
CA LYS A 76 4.04 1.07 7.05
C LYS A 76 2.65 1.45 7.58
N ALA A 77 1.83 2.13 6.77
CA ALA A 77 0.47 2.47 7.16
C ALA A 77 -0.37 1.21 7.42
N ALA A 78 -0.28 0.19 6.56
CA ALA A 78 -0.96 -1.09 6.76
C ALA A 78 -0.56 -1.77 8.07
N SER A 79 0.74 -1.77 8.39
CA SER A 79 1.25 -2.32 9.65
C SER A 79 0.68 -1.60 10.87
N VAL A 80 0.68 -0.25 10.84
CA VAL A 80 0.12 0.57 11.93
C VAL A 80 -1.36 0.28 12.11
N TYR A 81 -2.14 0.18 11.03
CA TYR A 81 -3.56 -0.14 11.15
C TYR A 81 -3.81 -1.51 11.79
N ARG A 82 -3.05 -2.55 11.39
CA ARG A 82 -3.17 -3.88 12.01
C ARG A 82 -2.79 -3.89 13.50
N GLU A 83 -1.74 -3.16 13.86
CA GLU A 83 -1.33 -3.02 15.26
C GLU A 83 -2.44 -2.37 16.10
N ARG A 84 -3.01 -1.25 15.61
CA ARG A 84 -4.11 -0.55 16.29
C ARG A 84 -5.41 -1.36 16.35
N GLU A 85 -5.71 -2.12 15.30
CA GLU A 85 -6.85 -3.05 15.31
C GLU A 85 -6.65 -4.14 16.38
N GLY A 86 -5.45 -4.70 16.49
CA GLY A 86 -5.10 -5.65 17.56
C GLY A 86 -5.25 -5.06 18.95
N GLU A 87 -4.73 -3.85 19.18
CA GLU A 87 -4.89 -3.12 20.45
C GLU A 87 -6.37 -2.89 20.80
N ALA A 88 -7.19 -2.52 19.80
CA ALA A 88 -8.62 -2.33 19.97
C ALA A 88 -9.34 -3.63 20.33
N VAL A 89 -9.01 -4.74 19.66
CA VAL A 89 -9.57 -6.07 19.95
C VAL A 89 -9.23 -6.53 21.37
N GLU A 90 -7.97 -6.37 21.80
CA GLU A 90 -7.57 -6.72 23.16
C GLU A 90 -8.27 -5.83 24.20
N THR A 91 -8.43 -4.54 23.91
CA THR A 91 -9.20 -3.63 24.77
C THR A 91 -10.65 -4.10 24.91
N VAL A 92 -11.31 -4.48 23.81
CA VAL A 92 -12.69 -5.01 23.83
C VAL A 92 -12.77 -6.29 24.67
N LYS A 93 -11.84 -7.23 24.50
CA LYS A 93 -11.79 -8.46 25.32
C LYS A 93 -11.64 -8.18 26.82
N THR A 94 -10.89 -7.15 27.20
CA THR A 94 -10.78 -6.76 28.62
C THR A 94 -12.04 -6.11 29.19
N ILE A 95 -12.88 -5.53 28.32
CA ILE A 95 -14.17 -4.93 28.68
C ILE A 95 -15.30 -5.96 28.69
N GLU A 96 -15.15 -7.11 28.01
CA GLU A 96 -16.03 -8.28 28.07
C GLU A 96 -15.53 -9.32 29.09
N PRO A 97 -15.64 -9.10 30.42
CA PRO A 97 -15.48 -10.20 31.37
C PRO A 97 -16.69 -11.11 31.21
N GLU A 98 -16.44 -12.42 31.13
CA GLU A 98 -17.43 -13.50 31.02
C GLU A 98 -18.85 -13.12 31.49
N GLU A 99 -19.78 -12.88 30.55
CA GLU A 99 -21.19 -12.95 30.89
C GLU A 99 -21.53 -14.40 31.23
N HIS A 100 -21.79 -14.59 32.53
CA HIS A 100 -22.28 -15.78 33.20
C HIS A 100 -23.25 -16.66 32.38
N PRO A 101 -23.29 -17.98 32.64
CA PRO A 101 -24.14 -18.93 31.93
C PRO A 101 -25.62 -18.56 32.10
N VAL A 102 -26.24 -18.06 31.03
CA VAL A 102 -27.69 -17.91 30.97
C VAL A 102 -28.31 -19.30 31.06
N ARG A 103 -28.86 -19.58 32.24
CA ARG A 103 -29.68 -20.74 32.60
C ARG A 103 -30.68 -20.98 31.48
N ARG A 104 -30.50 -22.07 30.71
CA ARG A 104 -31.46 -22.53 29.70
C ARG A 104 -32.76 -22.91 30.40
N THR A 105 -33.71 -21.99 30.47
CA THR A 105 -35.13 -22.34 30.57
C THR A 105 -35.68 -22.46 29.17
N ALA A 106 -36.04 -23.69 28.80
CA ALA A 106 -36.70 -24.01 27.56
C ALA A 106 -37.99 -23.20 27.41
N THR A 107 -38.11 -22.39 26.36
CA THR A 107 -39.39 -22.22 25.67
C THR A 107 -39.14 -21.80 24.23
N ASP A 108 -39.58 -22.68 23.35
CA ASP A 108 -39.72 -22.54 21.91
C ASP A 108 -40.74 -21.43 21.59
N THR A 109 -40.36 -20.40 20.80
CA THR A 109 -41.14 -19.91 19.65
C THR A 109 -40.44 -18.79 18.87
N ARG A 110 -40.02 -19.15 17.65
CA ARG A 110 -39.88 -18.35 16.43
C ARG A 110 -40.39 -16.89 16.50
N ALA A 111 -39.48 -15.91 16.56
CA ALA A 111 -39.75 -14.53 16.12
C ALA A 111 -38.45 -13.82 15.69
N THR A 112 -38.29 -13.64 14.38
CA THR A 112 -37.27 -12.80 13.74
C THR A 112 -37.53 -11.33 14.09
N LYS A 113 -36.70 -10.69 14.91
CA LYS A 113 -36.68 -9.22 15.03
C LYS A 113 -35.26 -8.66 15.20
N THR A 114 -34.87 -7.92 14.17
CA THR A 114 -33.78 -6.94 14.08
C THR A 114 -33.62 -6.12 15.36
N ILE A 115 -32.42 -6.12 15.93
CA ILE A 115 -32.05 -5.23 17.03
C ILE A 115 -31.36 -4.00 16.42
N GLN A 116 -32.06 -2.88 16.39
CA GLN A 116 -31.46 -1.55 16.29
C GLN A 116 -31.20 -1.05 17.71
N ALA A 117 -29.96 -0.66 18.01
CA ALA A 117 -29.64 0.11 19.20
C ALA A 117 -29.24 1.53 18.77
N VAL A 118 -30.06 2.51 19.16
CA VAL A 118 -29.78 3.95 19.12
C VAL A 118 -29.51 4.37 20.57
N LEU A 119 -28.38 5.03 20.82
CA LEU A 119 -28.17 5.77 22.07
C LEU A 119 -27.65 7.17 21.73
N GLY A 120 -28.35 8.17 22.26
CA GLY A 120 -28.06 9.60 22.13
C GLY A 120 -27.15 10.15 23.23
#